data_AF-S4XQR8-F1
#
_entry.id   AF-S4XQR8-F1
#
_cell.length_a   1.000
_cell.length_b   1.000
_cell.length_c   1.000
_cell.angle_alpha   90.00
_cell.angle_beta   90.00
_cell.angle_gamma   90.00
#
_symmetry.space_group_name_H-M   'P 1'
#
loop_
_entity.id
_entity.type
_entity.pdbx_description
1 polymer ?
#
loop_
_entity_poly.entity_id
_entity_poly.type
_entity_poly.pdbx_seq_one_letter_code
_entity_poly.pdbx_strand_id
1 'polypeptide(L)'
;MIDRPATATATATLAIPLDGLTITAPQPEMLSQKNVEAVTGIPARVFLDTIRAPGFPLLITKLGKLRLVQREAFVAYLRSLASEPASRRTTEADERTRVAAVLASAGLEPVPCPRTGRASAPPAATSRARLPPK
;
A
#
# COMPACT_ATOMS: atom_id res chain seq x y z
N MET A 1 65.87 -1.30 -13.26
CA MET A 1 64.80 -2.17 -12.69
C MET A 1 64.19 -1.39 -11.54
N ILE A 2 62.91 -1.04 -11.63
CA ILE A 2 62.24 -0.17 -10.64
C ILE A 2 61.60 -1.09 -9.60
N ASP A 3 62.04 -0.99 -8.35
CA ASP A 3 61.54 -1.77 -7.22
C ASP A 3 60.11 -1.34 -6.87
N ARG A 4 59.20 -2.30 -6.80
CA ARG A 4 57.79 -2.07 -6.46
C ARG A 4 57.65 -2.09 -4.94
N PRO A 5 57.17 -1.02 -4.28
CA PRO A 5 57.04 -1.04 -2.83
C PRO A 5 55.96 -2.06 -2.42
N ALA A 6 56.34 -2.98 -1.56
CA ALA A 6 55.44 -3.96 -0.96
C ALA A 6 54.42 -3.25 -0.07
N THR A 7 53.13 -3.43 -0.35
CA THR A 7 52.04 -2.89 0.47
C THR A 7 51.97 -3.70 1.78
N ALA A 8 52.44 -3.13 2.87
CA ALA A 8 52.34 -3.75 4.20
C ALA A 8 50.95 -3.50 4.79
N THR A 9 50.21 -4.58 5.08
CA THR A 9 48.92 -4.50 5.77
C THR A 9 49.15 -4.38 7.27
N ALA A 10 48.72 -3.27 7.88
CA ALA A 10 48.73 -3.08 9.33
C ALA A 10 47.33 -3.34 9.90
N THR A 11 47.26 -4.20 10.93
CA THR A 11 46.01 -4.54 11.61
C THR A 11 45.91 -3.75 12.91
N ALA A 12 44.78 -3.06 13.14
CA ALA A 12 44.50 -2.33 14.37
C ALA A 12 43.09 -2.68 14.89
N THR A 13 42.94 -2.73 16.22
CA THR A 13 41.67 -3.02 16.89
C THR A 13 41.01 -1.71 17.33
N LEU A 14 39.78 -1.46 16.90
CA LEU A 14 38.95 -0.32 17.32
C LEU A 14 37.78 -0.81 18.17
N ALA A 15 37.57 -0.19 19.33
CA ALA A 15 36.40 -0.43 20.16
C ALA A 15 35.20 0.36 19.63
N ILE A 16 34.22 -0.33 19.06
CA ILE A 16 32.97 0.28 18.58
C ILE A 16 31.91 0.11 19.68
N PRO A 17 31.36 1.19 20.26
CA PRO A 17 30.28 1.11 21.24
C PRO A 17 29.05 0.45 20.63
N LEU A 18 28.38 -0.42 21.40
CA LEU A 18 27.20 -1.15 20.95
C LEU A 18 26.08 -0.20 20.48
N ASP A 19 25.91 0.93 21.18
CA ASP A 19 24.91 1.95 20.90
C ASP A 19 25.19 2.72 19.59
N GLY A 20 26.40 2.61 19.03
CA GLY A 20 26.78 3.17 17.74
C GLY A 20 26.50 2.26 16.54
N LEU A 21 26.05 1.02 16.77
CA LEU A 21 25.80 0.04 15.71
C LEU A 21 24.34 0.04 15.30
N THR A 22 24.04 0.64 14.14
CA THR A 22 22.73 0.47 13.49
C THR A 22 22.79 -0.74 12.56
N ILE A 23 22.17 -1.85 12.98
CA ILE A 23 22.05 -3.05 12.14
C ILE A 23 20.77 -2.94 11.32
N THR A 24 20.89 -2.61 10.03
CA THR A 24 19.77 -2.63 9.10
C THR A 24 19.64 -4.02 8.49
N ALA A 25 18.59 -4.75 8.85
CA ALA A 25 18.29 -6.02 8.21
C ALA A 25 17.95 -5.80 6.73
N PRO A 26 18.38 -6.69 5.82
CA PRO A 26 17.97 -6.64 4.43
C PRO A 26 16.44 -6.75 4.33
N GLN A 27 15.86 -6.05 3.35
CA GLN A 27 14.41 -6.07 3.16
C GLN A 27 13.93 -7.50 2.85
N PRO A 28 12.77 -7.92 3.38
CA PRO A 28 12.27 -9.26 3.16
C PRO A 28 11.90 -9.48 1.69
N GLU A 29 12.29 -10.62 1.14
CA GLU A 29 11.96 -11.01 -0.24
C GLU A 29 10.47 -11.36 -0.41
N MET A 30 9.85 -11.85 0.66
CA MET A 30 8.45 -12.27 0.69
C MET A 30 7.62 -11.33 1.56
N LEU A 31 6.48 -10.89 1.02
CA LEU A 31 5.47 -10.14 1.73
C LEU A 31 4.45 -11.07 2.35
N SER A 32 4.13 -10.78 3.60
CA SER A 32 3.11 -11.41 4.42
C SER A 32 2.24 -10.33 5.06
N GLN A 33 1.15 -10.75 5.68
CA GLN A 33 0.30 -9.85 6.46
C GLN A 33 1.09 -9.03 7.51
N LYS A 34 2.18 -9.58 8.08
CA LYS A 34 2.93 -8.92 9.16
C LYS A 34 3.89 -7.83 8.69
N ASN A 35 4.50 -7.99 7.51
CA ASN A 35 5.55 -7.09 7.04
C ASN A 35 5.13 -6.18 5.88
N VAL A 36 3.99 -6.45 5.24
CA VAL A 36 3.54 -5.69 4.06
C VAL A 36 3.42 -4.19 4.33
N GLU A 37 2.93 -3.80 5.50
CA GLU A 37 2.74 -2.40 5.86
C GLU A 37 4.08 -1.68 6.03
N ALA A 38 5.04 -2.31 6.69
CA ALA A 38 6.39 -1.74 6.84
C ALA A 38 7.13 -1.60 5.50
N VAL A 39 6.85 -2.47 4.53
CA VAL A 39 7.55 -2.47 3.22
C VAL A 39 6.87 -1.59 2.18
N THR A 40 5.53 -1.53 2.19
CA THR A 40 4.74 -0.90 1.11
C THR A 40 3.87 0.26 1.57
N GLY A 41 3.71 0.44 2.89
CA GLY A 41 2.74 1.38 3.47
C GLY A 41 1.28 0.94 3.36
N ILE A 42 0.99 -0.21 2.73
CA ILE A 42 -0.38 -0.70 2.57
C ILE A 42 -0.82 -1.44 3.85
N PRO A 43 -1.99 -1.10 4.43
CA PRO A 43 -2.50 -1.79 5.60
C PRO A 43 -2.65 -3.29 5.35
N ALA A 44 -2.28 -4.09 6.36
CA ALA A 44 -2.32 -5.55 6.28
C ALA A 44 -3.69 -6.11 5.86
N ARG A 45 -4.78 -5.45 6.24
CA ARG A 45 -6.15 -5.83 5.85
C ARG A 45 -6.39 -5.66 4.35
N VAL A 46 -6.01 -4.51 3.79
CA VAL A 46 -6.15 -4.20 2.36
C VAL A 46 -5.34 -5.18 1.53
N PHE A 47 -4.12 -5.51 1.97
CA PHE A 47 -3.31 -6.56 1.36
C PHE A 47 -4.05 -7.90 1.31
N LEU A 48 -4.58 -8.37 2.45
CA LEU A 48 -5.30 -9.64 2.49
C LEU A 48 -6.54 -9.66 1.61
N ASP A 49 -7.33 -8.59 1.62
CA ASP A 49 -8.53 -8.49 0.80
C ASP A 49 -8.18 -8.48 -0.69
N THR A 50 -7.09 -7.79 -1.07
CA THR A 50 -6.59 -7.71 -2.45
C THR A 50 -6.12 -9.07 -2.96
N ILE A 51 -5.29 -9.80 -2.20
CA ILE A 51 -4.79 -11.11 -2.63
C ILE A 51 -5.85 -12.22 -2.54
N ARG A 52 -6.98 -11.95 -1.89
CA ARG A 52 -8.14 -12.87 -1.85
C ARG A 52 -9.15 -12.57 -2.94
N ALA A 53 -9.05 -11.42 -3.60
CA ALA A 53 -9.96 -11.04 -4.66
C ALA A 53 -9.91 -12.08 -5.79
N PRO A 54 -11.07 -12.44 -6.37
CA PRO A 54 -11.10 -13.30 -7.54
C PRO A 54 -10.33 -12.63 -8.69
N GLY A 55 -9.53 -13.42 -9.42
CA GLY A 55 -8.73 -12.90 -10.54
C GLY A 55 -7.48 -12.11 -10.13
N PHE A 56 -7.05 -12.17 -8.85
CA PHE A 56 -5.78 -11.59 -8.45
C PHE A 56 -4.62 -12.17 -9.29
N PRO A 57 -3.79 -11.33 -9.94
CA PRO A 57 -2.91 -11.79 -11.02
C PRO A 57 -1.57 -12.39 -10.56
N LEU A 58 -1.19 -12.21 -9.29
CA LEU A 58 0.10 -12.69 -8.79
C LEU A 58 -0.02 -14.04 -8.10
N LEU A 59 1.06 -14.82 -8.18
CA LEU A 59 1.18 -16.09 -7.48
C LEU A 59 1.20 -15.88 -5.96
N ILE A 60 0.41 -16.69 -5.25
CA ILE A 60 0.32 -16.68 -3.79
C ILE A 60 0.82 -18.02 -3.26
N THR A 61 1.95 -17.98 -2.56
CA THR A 61 2.46 -19.14 -1.84
C THR A 61 1.70 -19.29 -0.53
N LYS A 62 1.09 -20.45 -0.29
CA LYS A 62 0.37 -20.75 0.95
C LYS A 62 1.22 -21.65 1.85
N LEU A 63 1.41 -21.23 3.09
CA LEU A 63 2.04 -22.03 4.14
C LEU A 63 1.07 -22.15 5.31
N GLY A 64 0.22 -23.18 5.29
CA GLY A 64 -0.93 -23.29 6.19
C GLY A 64 -1.89 -22.11 6.03
N LYS A 65 -2.06 -21.30 7.08
CA LYS A 65 -2.88 -20.08 7.05
C LYS A 65 -2.11 -18.85 6.51
N LEU A 66 -0.78 -18.94 6.42
CA LEU A 66 0.06 -17.85 5.96
C LEU A 66 -0.02 -17.75 4.44
N ARG A 67 -0.15 -16.50 3.96
CA ARG A 67 -0.14 -16.17 2.53
C ARG A 67 1.06 -15.28 2.26
N LEU A 68 1.86 -15.69 1.29
CA LEU A 68 3.09 -15.04 0.90
C LEU A 68 3.04 -14.64 -0.57
N VAL A 69 3.53 -13.45 -0.87
CA VAL A 69 3.68 -12.93 -2.23
C VAL A 69 5.09 -12.39 -2.40
N GLN A 70 5.71 -12.59 -3.55
CA GLN A 70 7.03 -12.03 -3.84
C GLN A 70 6.97 -10.50 -3.82
N ARG A 71 7.87 -9.86 -3.06
CA ARG A 71 7.88 -8.40 -2.86
C ARG A 71 7.93 -7.64 -4.17
N GLU A 72 8.82 -8.03 -5.06
CA GLU A 72 9.05 -7.30 -6.32
C GLU A 72 7.84 -7.36 -7.25
N ALA A 73 7.23 -8.54 -7.38
CA ALA A 73 6.00 -8.72 -8.16
C ALA A 73 4.84 -7.90 -7.59
N PHE A 74 4.69 -7.87 -6.26
CA PHE A 74 3.64 -7.08 -5.62
C PHE A 74 3.85 -5.58 -5.81
N VAL A 75 5.08 -5.08 -5.65
CA VAL A 75 5.40 -3.67 -5.88
C VAL A 75 5.20 -3.29 -7.36
N ALA A 76 5.58 -4.16 -8.31
CA ALA A 76 5.33 -3.94 -9.72
C ALA A 76 3.82 -3.84 -10.04
N TYR A 77 3.02 -4.72 -9.44
CA TYR A 77 1.56 -4.65 -9.53
C TYR A 77 1.00 -3.34 -8.96
N LEU A 78 1.45 -2.90 -7.79
CA LEU A 78 1.00 -1.61 -7.24
C LEU A 78 1.35 -0.43 -8.15
N ARG A 79 2.54 -0.46 -8.76
CA ARG A 79 2.96 0.55 -9.73
C ARG A 79 2.09 0.50 -10.98
N SER A 80 1.74 -0.68 -11.50
CA SER A 80 0.84 -0.78 -12.66
C SER A 80 -0.54 -0.22 -12.34
N LEU A 81 -1.08 -0.50 -11.14
CA LEU A 81 -2.34 0.09 -10.68
C LEU A 81 -2.28 1.62 -10.61
N ALA A 82 -1.17 2.17 -10.14
CA ALA A 82 -0.97 3.62 -10.06
C ALA A 82 -0.77 4.27 -11.43
N SER A 83 -0.30 3.52 -12.42
CA SER A 83 -0.13 3.97 -13.82
C SER A 83 -1.39 3.80 -14.69
N GLU A 84 -2.34 2.94 -14.29
CA GLU A 84 -3.61 2.70 -14.99
C GLU A 84 -4.85 3.53 -14.57
N PRO A 85 -4.80 4.65 -13.81
CA PRO A 85 -6.01 5.29 -13.29
C PRO A 85 -6.85 5.92 -14.41
N ALA A 86 -6.26 6.23 -15.57
CA ALA A 86 -6.99 6.75 -16.73
C ALA A 86 -7.85 5.67 -17.40
N SER A 87 -7.36 4.44 -17.52
CA SER A 87 -8.04 3.33 -18.22
C SER A 87 -9.18 2.74 -17.38
N ARG A 88 -8.98 2.59 -16.06
CA ARG A 88 -10.05 2.08 -15.18
C ARG A 88 -11.24 3.01 -15.04
N ARG A 89 -11.03 4.32 -15.08
CA ARG A 89 -12.12 5.31 -15.01
C ARG A 89 -13.01 5.24 -16.25
N THR A 90 -12.42 5.05 -17.43
CA THR A 90 -13.18 4.88 -18.67
C THR A 90 -13.91 3.56 -18.71
N THR A 91 -13.30 2.45 -18.27
CA THR A 91 -14.01 1.16 -18.22
C THR A 91 -15.14 1.14 -17.19
N GLU A 92 -14.93 1.70 -15.99
CA GLU A 92 -16.00 1.83 -14.98
C GLU A 92 -17.13 2.74 -15.46
N ALA A 93 -16.82 3.82 -16.18
CA ALA A 93 -17.83 4.71 -16.74
C ALA A 93 -18.64 4.01 -17.85
N ASP A 94 -17.98 3.25 -18.70
CA ASP A 94 -18.63 2.46 -19.76
C ASP A 94 -19.49 1.33 -19.17
N GLU A 95 -19.00 0.63 -18.14
CA GLU A 95 -19.77 -0.38 -17.41
C GLU A 95 -21.01 0.21 -16.73
N ARG A 96 -20.88 1.35 -16.05
CA ARG A 96 -22.03 2.06 -15.46
C ARG A 96 -23.05 2.48 -16.52
N THR A 97 -22.58 2.91 -17.68
CA THR A 97 -23.44 3.28 -18.81
C THR A 97 -24.22 2.06 -19.32
N ARG A 98 -23.55 0.91 -19.45
CA ARG A 98 -24.20 -0.36 -19.84
C ARG A 98 -25.22 -0.83 -18.79
N VAL A 99 -24.88 -0.77 -17.51
CA VAL A 99 -25.80 -1.12 -16.41
C VAL A 99 -27.01 -0.19 -16.39
N ALA A 100 -26.80 1.12 -16.57
CA ALA A 100 -27.89 2.09 -16.66
C ALA A 100 -28.83 1.80 -17.84
N ALA A 101 -28.29 1.43 -19.01
CA ALA A 101 -29.09 1.04 -20.17
C ALA A 101 -29.93 -0.24 -19.90
N VAL A 102 -29.36 -1.22 -19.19
CA VAL A 102 -30.09 -2.43 -18.79
C VAL A 102 -31.22 -2.10 -17.80
N LEU A 103 -30.96 -1.27 -16.80
CA LEU A 103 -31.97 -0.84 -15.83
C LEU A 103 -33.11 -0.06 -16.52
N ALA A 104 -32.77 0.86 -17.42
CA ALA A 104 -33.74 1.60 -18.22
C ALA A 104 -34.60 0.67 -19.09
N SER A 105 -34.01 -0.37 -19.70
CA SER A 105 -34.75 -1.37 -20.47
C SER A 105 -35.72 -2.20 -19.61
N ALA A 106 -35.45 -2.31 -18.31
CA ALA A 106 -36.33 -2.95 -17.33
C ALA A 106 -37.35 -1.98 -16.70
N GLY A 107 -37.39 -0.71 -17.14
CA GLY A 107 -38.25 0.32 -16.56
C GLY A 107 -37.84 0.77 -15.16
N LEU A 108 -36.58 0.55 -14.78
CA LEU A 108 -36.02 0.88 -13.47
C LEU A 108 -35.08 2.09 -13.60
N GLU A 109 -35.27 3.09 -12.74
CA GLU A 109 -34.36 4.23 -12.66
C GLU A 109 -33.19 3.94 -11.69
N PRO A 110 -31.94 4.26 -12.06
CA PRO A 110 -30.81 4.12 -11.16
C PRO A 110 -30.93 5.08 -9.97
N VAL A 111 -31.05 4.53 -8.77
CA VAL A 111 -31.10 5.31 -7.53
C VAL A 111 -29.76 6.00 -7.27
N PRO A 112 -29.71 7.32 -7.07
CA PRO A 112 -28.49 8.01 -6.68
C PRO A 112 -28.08 7.57 -5.26
N CYS A 113 -27.13 6.66 -5.15
CA CYS A 113 -26.50 6.35 -3.87
C CYS A 113 -25.41 7.40 -3.59
N PRO A 114 -25.52 8.20 -2.50
CA PRO A 114 -24.43 9.05 -2.09
C PRO A 114 -23.23 8.17 -1.77
N ARG A 115 -22.07 8.50 -2.35
CA ARG A 115 -20.81 7.81 -2.07
C ARG A 115 -20.55 7.86 -0.56
N THR A 116 -20.66 6.73 0.12
CA THR A 116 -20.09 6.53 1.47
C THR A 116 -18.57 6.47 1.35
N GLY A 117 -17.98 7.63 1.09
CA GLY A 117 -16.58 7.78 0.71
C GLY A 117 -16.00 9.13 1.12
N ARG A 118 -16.37 9.62 2.31
CA ARG A 118 -15.53 10.49 3.17
C ARG A 118 -16.29 10.70 4.47
N ALA A 119 -15.71 10.27 5.60
CA ALA A 119 -16.04 10.92 6.87
C ALA A 119 -15.60 12.39 6.71
N SER A 120 -16.54 13.24 6.35
CA SER A 120 -16.35 14.68 6.43
C SER A 120 -16.18 14.99 7.90
N ALA A 121 -15.09 15.67 8.26
CA ALA A 121 -14.87 16.16 9.60
C ALA A 121 -16.13 16.86 10.13
N PRO A 122 -16.47 16.73 11.42
CA PRO A 122 -17.63 17.42 11.97
C PRO A 122 -17.47 18.93 11.72
N PRO A 123 -18.54 19.64 11.31
CA PRO A 123 -18.46 21.09 11.19
C PRO A 123 -18.06 21.67 12.54
N ALA A 124 -17.03 22.51 12.53
CA ALA A 124 -16.56 23.23 13.70
C ALA A 124 -17.75 23.88 14.41
N ALA A 125 -17.97 23.49 15.66
CA ALA A 125 -18.96 24.10 16.52
C ALA A 125 -18.69 25.61 16.56
N THR A 126 -19.63 26.40 16.03
CA THR A 126 -19.70 27.83 16.28
C THR A 126 -19.80 28.04 17.78
N SER A 127 -18.69 28.46 18.37
CA SER A 127 -18.60 29.09 19.69
C SER A 127 -19.70 30.15 19.82
N ARG A 128 -20.72 29.86 20.63
CA ARG A 128 -21.71 30.85 21.05
C ARG A 128 -21.45 31.22 22.51
N ALA A 129 -20.98 32.46 22.64
CA ALA A 129 -21.21 33.42 23.73
C ALA A 129 -20.96 32.98 25.18
N ARG A 130 -19.88 33.57 25.73
CA ARG A 130 -19.58 33.68 27.16
C ARG A 130 -20.60 34.64 27.81
N LEU A 131 -21.27 34.22 28.89
CA LEU A 131 -22.06 35.10 29.76
C LEU A 131 -21.11 35.89 30.70
N PRO A 132 -21.42 37.16 31.05
CA PRO A 132 -20.62 37.94 31.98
C PRO A 132 -20.96 37.58 33.44
N PRO A 133 -20.02 37.80 34.39
CA PRO A 133 -20.25 37.50 35.80
C PRO A 133 -21.06 38.61 36.49
N LYS A 134 -21.79 38.24 37.54
CA LYS A 134 -22.15 39.10 38.66
C LYS A 134 -21.46 38.57 39.91
#